data_AF-A0A1H7BR58-F1
#
_entry.id   AF-A0A1H7BR58-F1
#
_cell.length_a   1.000
_cell.length_b   1.000
_cell.length_c   1.000
_cell.angle_alpha   90.00
_cell.angle_beta   90.00
_cell.angle_gamma   90.00
#
_symmetry.space_group_name_H-M   'P 1'
#
loop_
_entity.id
_entity.type
_entity.pdbx_description
1 polymer ?
#
loop_
_entity_poly.entity_id
_entity_poly.type
_entity_poly.pdbx_seq_one_letter_code
_entity_poly.pdbx_strand_id
1 'polypeptide(L)'
;MPAVGVSVQSRVLQYAAAKQWGDKAFDRIDGFTQAIPHPDATAAIIANSSVITAHFGNPPFQQQELAQNPKAHIVLNSYDVLGGPSSATVLYATEKFRNDNPKTYHAFVAALAQAAHLVSTNPELAAEIYIRVNDSKIDRALLLKILRDPQVQFKIAPQNTFGLAQFMYRVGAIRNEPKSWRDYFFDDPATAGGS
;
A
#
# COMPACT_ATOMS: atom_id res chain seq x y z
N MET A 1 -5.10 -7.85 -9.72
CA MET A 1 -4.45 -6.59 -9.25
C MET A 1 -5.41 -5.45 -9.56
N PRO A 2 -5.47 -4.33 -8.81
CA PRO A 2 -6.44 -3.27 -9.12
C PRO A 2 -6.15 -2.53 -10.44
N ALA A 3 -4.87 -2.38 -10.82
CA ALA A 3 -4.48 -1.87 -12.14
C ALA A 3 -3.15 -2.48 -12.60
N VAL A 4 -3.12 -2.99 -13.84
CA VAL A 4 -1.92 -3.58 -14.44
C VAL A 4 -0.92 -2.48 -14.83
N GLY A 5 0.36 -2.71 -14.58
CA GLY A 5 1.49 -1.84 -14.96
C GLY A 5 1.67 -0.57 -14.11
N VAL A 6 0.64 -0.11 -13.39
CA VAL A 6 0.67 1.20 -12.71
C VAL A 6 0.30 1.18 -11.23
N SER A 7 -0.43 0.17 -10.75
CA SER A 7 -0.74 0.07 -9.31
C SER A 7 0.52 -0.18 -8.48
N VAL A 8 0.50 0.18 -7.19
CA VAL A 8 1.61 -0.10 -6.27
C VAL A 8 1.96 -1.59 -6.26
N GLN A 9 0.97 -2.47 -6.31
CA GLN A 9 1.20 -3.90 -6.32
C GLN A 9 1.85 -4.36 -7.62
N SER A 10 1.46 -3.79 -8.77
CA SER A 10 2.14 -4.05 -10.03
C SER A 10 3.59 -3.56 -9.99
N ARG A 11 3.86 -2.38 -9.41
CA ARG A 11 5.24 -1.88 -9.24
C ARG A 11 6.09 -2.77 -8.33
N VAL A 12 5.53 -3.29 -7.26
CA VAL A 12 6.24 -4.22 -6.37
C VAL A 12 6.47 -5.56 -7.08
N LEU A 13 5.50 -6.07 -7.83
CA LEU A 13 5.67 -7.31 -8.61
C LEU A 13 6.74 -7.15 -9.70
N GLN A 14 6.74 -6.01 -10.40
CA GLN A 14 7.78 -5.65 -11.36
C GLN A 14 9.16 -5.54 -10.69
N TYR A 15 9.22 -4.96 -9.48
CA TYR A 15 10.46 -4.86 -8.74
C TYR A 15 10.98 -6.24 -8.29
N ALA A 16 10.08 -7.15 -7.89
CA ALA A 16 10.42 -8.53 -7.59
C ALA A 16 10.96 -9.26 -8.84
N ALA A 17 10.31 -9.08 -9.99
CA ALA A 17 10.76 -9.64 -11.26
C ALA A 17 12.14 -9.11 -11.66
N ALA A 18 12.39 -7.81 -11.51
CA ALA A 18 13.69 -7.20 -11.79
C ALA A 18 14.78 -7.70 -10.85
N LYS A 19 14.49 -7.91 -9.55
CA LYS A 19 15.44 -8.53 -8.61
C LYS A 19 15.81 -9.96 -9.02
N GLN A 20 14.86 -10.69 -9.60
CA GLN A 20 15.06 -12.09 -9.98
C GLN A 20 15.73 -12.27 -11.36
N TRP A 21 15.37 -11.45 -12.34
CA TRP A 21 15.77 -11.62 -13.76
C TRP A 21 16.48 -10.42 -14.38
N GLY A 22 16.71 -9.36 -13.59
CA GLY A 22 17.32 -8.10 -14.03
C GLY A 22 16.32 -7.08 -14.55
N ASP A 23 16.72 -5.81 -14.53
CA ASP A 23 15.86 -4.65 -14.87
C ASP A 23 15.23 -4.74 -16.28
N LYS A 24 15.85 -5.44 -17.24
CA LYS A 24 15.28 -5.63 -18.59
C LYS A 24 14.08 -6.58 -18.62
N ALA A 25 13.85 -7.36 -17.57
CA ALA A 25 12.78 -8.33 -17.45
C ALA A 25 11.76 -7.93 -16.37
N PHE A 26 11.72 -6.64 -15.99
CA PHE A 26 10.85 -6.15 -14.93
C PHE A 26 9.36 -6.40 -15.22
N ASP A 27 8.96 -6.37 -16.49
CA ASP A 27 7.57 -6.54 -16.96
C ASP A 27 7.24 -7.99 -17.33
N ARG A 28 8.15 -8.94 -17.09
CA ARG A 28 8.01 -10.34 -17.52
C ARG A 28 6.72 -11.01 -17.03
N ILE A 29 6.21 -10.59 -15.86
CA ILE A 29 4.99 -11.17 -15.27
C ILE A 29 3.73 -10.39 -15.68
N ASP A 30 3.85 -9.16 -16.20
CA ASP A 30 2.70 -8.28 -16.42
C ASP A 30 1.67 -8.89 -17.39
N GLY A 31 2.12 -9.64 -18.39
CA GLY A 31 1.25 -10.36 -19.33
C GLY A 31 0.37 -11.45 -18.70
N PHE A 32 0.65 -11.87 -17.47
CA PHE A 32 -0.17 -12.81 -16.70
C PHE A 32 -1.09 -12.12 -15.68
N THR A 33 -1.08 -10.79 -15.64
CA THR A 33 -1.87 -10.03 -14.66
C THR A 33 -3.14 -9.48 -15.28
N GLN A 34 -4.21 -9.45 -14.47
CA GLN A 34 -5.49 -8.84 -14.84
C GLN A 34 -5.88 -7.75 -13.83
N ALA A 35 -6.51 -6.71 -14.36
CA ALA A 35 -7.16 -5.66 -13.58
C ALA A 35 -8.48 -6.19 -13.00
N ILE A 36 -8.53 -6.39 -11.69
CA ILE A 36 -9.69 -6.87 -10.95
C ILE A 36 -9.76 -6.08 -9.62
N PRO A 37 -10.91 -5.51 -9.25
CA PRO A 37 -11.09 -4.89 -7.94
C PRO A 37 -10.76 -5.85 -6.79
N HIS A 38 -10.18 -5.33 -5.71
CA HIS A 38 -9.81 -6.17 -4.57
C HIS A 38 -10.98 -7.03 -4.02
N PRO A 39 -12.21 -6.50 -3.84
CA PRO A 39 -13.34 -7.32 -3.37
C PRO A 39 -13.63 -8.53 -4.28
N ASP A 40 -13.61 -8.33 -5.60
CA ASP A 40 -13.91 -9.39 -6.57
C ASP A 40 -12.79 -10.43 -6.63
N ALA A 41 -11.53 -9.98 -6.58
CA ALA A 41 -10.38 -10.87 -6.52
C ALA A 41 -10.37 -11.71 -5.23
N THR A 42 -10.69 -11.10 -4.09
CA THR A 42 -10.85 -11.79 -2.81
C THR A 42 -11.96 -12.83 -2.86
N ALA A 43 -13.13 -12.48 -3.41
CA ALA A 43 -14.22 -13.43 -3.58
C ALA A 43 -13.82 -14.61 -4.47
N ALA A 44 -13.09 -14.35 -5.57
CA ALA A 44 -12.60 -15.40 -6.46
C ALA A 44 -11.58 -16.33 -5.79
N ILE A 45 -10.62 -15.78 -5.02
CA ILE A 45 -9.67 -16.58 -4.24
C ILE A 45 -10.41 -17.39 -3.16
N ILE A 46 -11.34 -16.79 -2.42
CA ILE A 46 -12.12 -17.49 -1.39
C ILE A 46 -12.93 -18.64 -1.99
N ALA A 47 -13.58 -18.41 -3.13
CA ALA A 47 -14.35 -19.43 -3.84
C ALA A 47 -13.49 -20.50 -4.53
N ASN A 48 -12.16 -20.40 -4.48
CA ASN A 48 -11.24 -21.26 -5.23
C ASN A 48 -11.61 -21.32 -6.73
N SER A 49 -11.94 -20.15 -7.29
CA SER A 49 -12.32 -19.96 -8.69
C SER A 49 -11.16 -20.26 -9.64
N SER A 50 -11.47 -20.67 -10.87
CA SER A 50 -10.48 -20.85 -11.94
C SER A 50 -10.11 -19.56 -12.68
N VAL A 51 -10.79 -18.43 -12.38
CA VAL A 51 -10.59 -17.14 -13.07
C VAL A 51 -9.23 -16.52 -12.73
N ILE A 52 -8.79 -16.63 -11.48
CA ILE A 52 -7.46 -16.20 -11.04
C ILE A 52 -6.87 -17.25 -10.10
N THR A 53 -5.55 -17.41 -10.17
CA THR A 53 -4.80 -18.33 -9.30
C THR A 53 -4.07 -17.62 -8.17
N ALA A 54 -3.89 -16.31 -8.29
CA ALA A 54 -3.21 -15.50 -7.29
C ALA A 54 -3.81 -14.09 -7.24
N HIS A 55 -3.77 -13.49 -6.05
CA HIS A 55 -4.13 -12.11 -5.83
C HIS A 55 -3.05 -11.45 -4.99
N PHE A 56 -2.45 -10.39 -5.51
CA PHE A 56 -1.57 -9.54 -4.72
C PHE A 56 -2.46 -8.48 -4.04
N GLY A 57 -3.00 -8.89 -2.90
CA GLY A 57 -3.89 -8.08 -2.07
C GLY A 57 -3.15 -7.11 -1.16
N ASN A 58 -3.93 -6.33 -0.42
CA ASN A 58 -3.50 -5.55 0.73
C ASN A 58 -4.48 -5.83 1.88
N PRO A 59 -4.20 -5.37 3.11
CA PRO A 59 -5.19 -5.43 4.17
C PRO A 59 -6.45 -4.62 3.81
N PRO A 60 -7.66 -5.12 4.10
CA PRO A 60 -7.94 -6.38 4.82
C PRO A 60 -8.09 -7.63 3.94
N PHE A 61 -8.04 -7.47 2.61
CA PHE A 61 -8.35 -8.49 1.61
C PHE A 61 -7.48 -9.75 1.73
N GLN A 62 -6.16 -9.58 1.88
CA GLN A 62 -5.26 -10.74 2.04
C GLN A 62 -5.60 -11.57 3.29
N GLN A 63 -5.99 -10.92 4.40
CA GLN A 63 -6.35 -11.63 5.63
C GLN A 63 -7.71 -12.31 5.50
N GLN A 64 -8.65 -11.75 4.73
CA GLN A 64 -9.91 -12.41 4.42
C GLN A 64 -9.68 -13.68 3.61
N GLU A 65 -8.81 -13.63 2.61
CA GLU A 65 -8.45 -14.78 1.77
C GLU A 65 -7.81 -15.90 2.59
N LEU A 66 -6.80 -15.56 3.40
CA LEU A 66 -6.11 -16.53 4.25
C LEU A 66 -7.01 -17.12 5.34
N ALA A 67 -7.98 -16.34 5.84
CA ALA A 67 -8.91 -16.83 6.86
C ALA A 67 -10.01 -17.73 6.29
N GLN A 68 -10.42 -17.52 5.03
CA GLN A 68 -11.60 -18.17 4.46
C GLN A 68 -11.29 -19.22 3.38
N ASN A 69 -10.08 -19.23 2.81
CA ASN A 69 -9.63 -20.27 1.89
C ASN A 69 -8.49 -21.09 2.51
N PRO A 70 -8.71 -22.36 2.89
CA PRO A 70 -7.68 -23.22 3.47
C PRO A 70 -6.55 -23.59 2.49
N LYS A 71 -6.71 -23.34 1.18
CA LYS A 71 -5.68 -23.55 0.15
C LYS A 71 -4.85 -22.30 -0.13
N ALA A 72 -5.31 -21.13 0.34
CA ALA A 72 -4.59 -19.88 0.14
C ALA A 72 -3.35 -19.83 1.04
N HIS A 73 -2.24 -19.36 0.47
CA HIS A 73 -0.97 -19.15 1.17
C HIS A 73 -0.22 -18.00 0.52
N ILE A 74 0.71 -17.41 1.27
CA ILE A 74 1.53 -16.28 0.80
C ILE A 74 2.62 -16.81 -0.13
N VAL A 75 2.69 -16.28 -1.35
CA VAL A 75 3.72 -16.61 -2.35
C VAL A 75 4.79 -15.52 -2.45
N LEU A 76 4.40 -14.26 -2.25
CA LEU A 76 5.28 -13.09 -2.29
C LEU A 76 4.83 -12.08 -1.22
N ASN A 77 5.78 -11.57 -0.44
CA ASN A 77 5.54 -10.50 0.52
C ASN A 77 6.22 -9.21 0.04
N SER A 78 5.44 -8.12 -0.04
CA SER A 78 5.95 -6.81 -0.45
C SER A 78 7.10 -6.30 0.42
N TYR A 79 7.12 -6.62 1.72
CA TYR A 79 8.20 -6.18 2.60
C TYR A 79 9.52 -6.87 2.30
N ASP A 80 9.50 -8.15 1.90
CA ASP A 80 10.72 -8.86 1.47
C ASP A 80 11.25 -8.27 0.15
N VAL A 81 10.35 -7.93 -0.77
CA VAL A 81 10.70 -7.27 -2.03
C VAL A 81 11.27 -5.87 -1.78
N LEU A 82 10.69 -5.11 -0.86
CA LEU A 82 11.10 -3.73 -0.58
C LEU A 82 12.26 -3.64 0.42
N GLY A 83 12.63 -4.74 1.09
CA GLY A 83 13.68 -4.76 2.11
C GLY A 83 13.24 -4.26 3.50
N GLY A 84 11.94 -4.25 3.77
CA GLY A 84 11.35 -3.84 5.05
C GLY A 84 9.96 -3.20 4.89
N PRO A 85 9.34 -2.77 6.01
CA PRO A 85 8.10 -2.01 6.00
C PRO A 85 8.22 -0.76 5.11
N SER A 86 7.17 -0.47 4.34
CA SER A 86 7.15 0.64 3.39
C SER A 86 5.80 1.35 3.40
N SER A 87 5.79 2.63 3.05
CA SER A 87 4.55 3.35 2.77
C SER A 87 3.88 2.76 1.53
N ALA A 88 2.71 2.14 1.71
CA ALA A 88 1.91 1.58 0.62
C ALA A 88 1.01 2.63 -0.05
N THR A 89 0.59 3.63 0.71
CA THR A 89 -0.28 4.73 0.26
C THR A 89 0.35 6.06 0.65
N VAL A 90 0.34 7.01 -0.29
CA VAL A 90 0.73 8.40 -0.04
C VAL A 90 -0.41 9.32 -0.47
N LEU A 91 -0.45 10.50 0.13
CA LEU A 91 -1.33 11.58 -0.29
C LEU A 91 -0.47 12.65 -0.97
N TYR A 92 -1.00 13.28 -2.01
CA TYR A 92 -0.29 14.30 -2.76
C TYR A 92 -1.14 15.56 -2.92
N ALA A 93 -0.46 16.69 -3.02
CA ALA A 93 -1.02 17.98 -3.40
C ALA A 93 -0.01 18.69 -4.29
N THR A 94 -0.45 19.72 -5.02
CA THR A 94 0.49 20.58 -5.74
C THR A 94 1.19 21.53 -4.76
N GLU A 95 2.43 21.91 -5.07
CA GLU A 95 3.15 22.92 -4.30
C GLU A 95 2.37 24.23 -4.24
N LYS A 96 1.75 24.64 -5.36
CA LYS A 96 0.85 25.80 -5.42
C LYS A 96 -0.28 25.71 -4.40
N PHE A 97 -0.98 24.57 -4.30
CA PHE A 97 -2.07 24.43 -3.35
C PHE A 97 -1.59 24.59 -1.91
N ARG A 98 -0.46 23.96 -1.56
CA ARG A 98 0.17 24.09 -0.23
C ARG A 98 0.52 25.54 0.08
N ASN A 99 1.16 26.24 -0.86
CA ASN A 99 1.62 27.62 -0.68
C ASN A 99 0.47 28.62 -0.59
N ASP A 100 -0.59 28.42 -1.39
CA ASP A 100 -1.76 29.30 -1.40
C ASP A 100 -2.71 29.02 -0.22
N ASN A 101 -2.69 27.80 0.35
CA ASN A 101 -3.61 27.35 1.40
C ASN A 101 -2.89 26.75 2.62
N PRO A 102 -1.91 27.45 3.22
CA PRO A 102 -1.07 26.85 4.27
C PRO A 102 -1.89 26.41 5.49
N LYS A 103 -2.94 27.16 5.87
CA LYS A 103 -3.82 26.79 6.99
C LYS A 103 -4.56 25.47 6.73
N THR A 104 -5.13 25.32 5.53
CA THR A 104 -5.86 24.10 5.14
C THR A 104 -4.92 22.91 5.07
N TYR A 105 -3.74 23.09 4.47
CA TYR A 105 -2.72 22.06 4.39
C TYR A 105 -2.29 21.59 5.79
N HIS A 106 -1.92 22.51 6.69
CA HIS A 106 -1.53 22.14 8.05
C HIS A 106 -2.65 21.49 8.86
N ALA A 107 -3.88 21.98 8.74
CA ALA A 107 -5.04 21.37 9.40
C ALA A 107 -5.26 19.92 8.93
N PHE A 108 -5.11 19.66 7.63
CA PHE A 108 -5.23 18.32 7.06
C PHE A 108 -4.12 17.39 7.54
N VAL A 109 -2.86 17.82 7.50
CA VAL A 109 -1.72 17.03 8.00
C VAL A 109 -1.86 16.73 9.50
N ALA A 110 -2.30 17.71 10.30
CA ALA A 110 -2.57 17.51 11.72
C ALA A 110 -3.70 16.50 11.97
N ALA A 111 -4.78 16.56 11.18
CA ALA A 111 -5.88 15.60 11.27
C ALA A 111 -5.42 14.17 10.90
N LEU A 112 -4.53 14.01 9.91
CA LEU A 112 -3.92 12.71 9.60
C LEU A 112 -3.09 12.17 10.76
N ALA A 113 -2.31 13.03 11.42
CA ALA A 113 -1.52 12.66 12.59
C ALA A 113 -2.42 12.18 13.74
N GLN A 114 -3.53 12.90 13.99
CA GLN A 114 -4.53 12.51 14.97
C GLN A 114 -5.20 11.17 14.63
N ALA A 115 -5.54 10.95 13.36
CA ALA A 115 -6.12 9.67 12.91
C ALA A 115 -5.13 8.51 13.07
N ALA A 116 -3.86 8.69 12.68
CA ALA A 116 -2.81 7.68 12.89
C ALA A 116 -2.63 7.35 14.38
N HIS A 117 -2.61 8.38 15.24
CA HIS A 117 -2.54 8.20 16.68
C HIS A 117 -3.76 7.43 17.21
N LEU A 118 -4.97 7.80 16.80
CA LEU A 118 -6.21 7.14 17.19
C LEU A 118 -6.20 5.65 16.86
N VAL A 119 -5.79 5.28 15.64
CA VAL A 119 -5.74 3.87 15.23
C VAL A 119 -4.74 3.09 16.07
N SER A 120 -3.61 3.70 16.43
CA SER A 120 -2.58 3.05 17.25
C SER A 120 -2.97 2.89 18.72
N THR A 121 -3.71 3.84 19.31
CA THR A 121 -4.05 3.84 20.73
C THR A 121 -5.44 3.30 21.05
N ASN A 122 -6.34 3.28 20.07
CA ASN A 122 -7.71 2.81 20.20
C ASN A 122 -8.17 2.06 18.93
N PRO A 123 -7.61 0.87 18.65
CA PRO A 123 -7.97 0.07 17.48
C PRO A 123 -9.45 -0.37 17.49
N GLU A 124 -10.09 -0.47 18.67
CA GLU A 124 -11.51 -0.76 18.83
C GLU A 124 -12.38 0.32 18.20
N LEU A 125 -12.15 1.57 18.59
CA LEU A 125 -12.87 2.72 18.04
C LEU A 125 -12.56 2.88 16.55
N ALA A 126 -11.31 2.67 16.13
CA ALA A 126 -10.94 2.70 14.72
C ALA A 126 -11.70 1.64 13.88
N ALA A 127 -11.82 0.41 14.38
CA ALA A 127 -12.60 -0.65 13.74
C ALA A 127 -14.09 -0.30 13.64
N GLU A 128 -14.67 0.26 14.70
CA GLU A 128 -16.07 0.70 14.71
C GLU A 128 -16.34 1.83 13.71
N ILE A 129 -15.46 2.83 13.66
CA ILE A 129 -15.53 3.91 12.67
C ILE A 129 -15.43 3.33 11.26
N TYR A 130 -14.47 2.45 11.00
CA TYR A 130 -14.26 1.83 9.69
C TYR A 130 -15.51 1.06 9.22
N ILE A 131 -16.10 0.24 10.09
CA ILE A 131 -17.29 -0.56 9.77
C ILE A 131 -18.47 0.36 9.48
N ARG A 132 -18.72 1.35 10.35
CA ARG A 132 -19.86 2.27 10.22
C ARG A 132 -19.76 3.15 8.97
N VAL A 133 -18.59 3.74 8.72
CA VAL A 133 -18.39 4.72 7.62
C VAL A 133 -18.44 4.03 6.25
N ASN A 134 -17.95 2.80 6.14
CA ASN A 134 -17.89 2.07 4.87
C ASN A 134 -19.07 1.10 4.65
N ASP A 135 -20.04 1.02 5.57
CA ASP A 135 -21.03 -0.08 5.64
C ASP A 135 -20.39 -1.48 5.44
N SER A 136 -19.21 -1.67 6.04
CA SER A 136 -18.40 -2.86 5.79
C SER A 136 -19.01 -4.09 6.45
N LYS A 137 -19.05 -5.22 5.74
CA LYS A 137 -19.48 -6.53 6.27
C LYS A 137 -18.31 -7.37 6.80
N ILE A 138 -17.12 -6.78 6.96
CA ILE A 138 -15.97 -7.48 7.54
C ILE A 138 -16.27 -7.91 8.98
N ASP A 139 -15.82 -9.11 9.34
CA ASP A 139 -15.85 -9.55 10.73
C ASP A 139 -15.00 -8.59 11.61
N ARG A 140 -15.59 -8.10 12.69
CA ARG A 140 -14.94 -7.13 13.58
C ARG A 140 -13.70 -7.71 14.24
N ALA A 141 -13.70 -9.00 14.59
CA ALA A 141 -12.55 -9.63 15.23
C ALA A 141 -11.37 -9.76 14.25
N LEU A 142 -11.65 -10.09 12.98
CA LEU A 142 -10.65 -10.07 11.91
C LEU A 142 -10.07 -8.67 11.71
N LEU A 143 -10.91 -7.64 11.64
CA LEU A 143 -10.44 -6.26 11.49
C LEU A 143 -9.55 -5.83 12.67
N LEU A 144 -9.93 -6.16 13.90
CA LEU A 144 -9.11 -5.86 15.07
C LEU A 144 -7.78 -6.60 15.08
N LYS A 145 -7.76 -7.86 14.62
CA LYS A 145 -6.51 -8.61 14.46
C LYS A 145 -5.57 -7.91 13.47
N ILE A 146 -6.11 -7.37 12.38
CA ILE A 146 -5.34 -6.60 11.38
C ILE A 146 -4.80 -5.31 11.99
N LEU A 147 -5.64 -4.53 12.68
CA LEU A 147 -5.24 -3.24 13.26
C LEU A 147 -4.19 -3.38 14.37
N ARG A 148 -4.15 -4.54 15.04
CA ARG A 148 -3.16 -4.85 16.09
C ARG A 148 -1.93 -5.60 15.56
N ASP A 149 -1.91 -5.93 14.27
CA ASP A 149 -0.76 -6.58 13.66
C ASP A 149 0.43 -5.60 13.63
N PRO A 150 1.59 -5.93 14.21
CA PRO A 150 2.75 -5.03 14.21
C PRO A 150 3.28 -4.69 12.81
N GLN A 151 2.91 -5.50 11.80
CA GLN A 151 3.22 -5.26 10.39
C GLN A 151 2.31 -4.20 9.75
N VAL A 152 1.18 -3.86 10.37
CA VAL A 152 0.24 -2.85 9.92
C VAL A 152 0.47 -1.56 10.71
N GLN A 153 1.10 -0.58 10.06
CA GLN A 153 1.51 0.66 10.70
C GLN A 153 0.85 1.86 10.04
N PHE A 154 0.16 2.66 10.84
CA PHE A 154 -0.42 3.93 10.43
C PHE A 154 0.54 5.05 10.82
N LYS A 155 1.32 5.54 9.85
CA LYS A 155 2.34 6.57 10.04
C LYS A 155 2.19 7.65 8.99
N ILE A 156 2.52 8.88 9.38
CA ILE A 156 2.51 10.05 8.48
C ILE A 156 3.88 10.32 7.87
N ALA A 157 4.96 9.95 8.56
CA ALA A 157 6.31 10.02 8.00
C ALA A 157 6.48 8.89 6.96
N PRO A 158 7.02 9.19 5.77
CA PRO A 158 7.21 8.18 4.74
C PRO A 158 8.22 7.13 5.17
N GLN A 159 8.06 5.90 4.70
CA GLN A 159 8.95 4.79 5.05
C GLN A 159 9.36 4.01 3.81
N ASN A 160 10.66 3.77 3.67
CA ASN A 160 11.28 2.89 2.68
C ASN A 160 10.80 3.12 1.23
N THR A 161 10.55 4.38 0.87
CA THR A 161 9.99 4.70 -0.47
C THR A 161 11.06 4.81 -1.54
N PHE A 162 12.30 5.12 -1.14
CA PHE A 162 13.37 5.50 -2.05
C PHE A 162 13.82 4.35 -2.98
N GLY A 163 13.95 3.13 -2.45
CA GLY A 163 14.38 1.98 -3.25
C GLY A 163 13.43 1.67 -4.42
N LEU A 164 12.12 1.79 -4.18
CA LEU A 164 11.12 1.63 -5.24
C LEU A 164 11.19 2.78 -6.26
N ALA A 165 11.37 4.01 -5.80
CA ALA A 165 11.50 5.18 -6.69
C ALA A 165 12.74 5.07 -7.59
N GLN A 166 13.88 4.64 -7.05
CA GLN A 166 15.09 4.36 -7.83
C GLN A 166 14.85 3.27 -8.88
N PHE A 167 14.18 2.17 -8.50
CA PHE A 167 13.79 1.13 -9.43
C PHE A 167 12.92 1.69 -10.57
N MET A 168 11.90 2.46 -10.24
CA MET A 168 11.00 3.09 -11.23
C MET A 168 11.77 3.97 -12.21
N TYR A 169 12.83 4.67 -11.78
CA TYR A 169 13.69 5.42 -12.69
C TYR A 169 14.50 4.49 -13.62
N ARG A 170 15.15 3.45 -13.06
CA ARG A 170 15.98 2.52 -13.85
C ARG A 170 15.21 1.82 -14.98
N VAL A 171 13.93 1.53 -14.77
CA VAL A 171 13.05 0.90 -15.79
C VAL A 171 12.29 1.92 -16.64
N GLY A 172 12.55 3.23 -16.47
CA GLY A 172 11.92 4.29 -17.26
C GLY A 172 10.45 4.59 -16.91
N ALA A 173 9.95 4.08 -15.78
CA ALA A 173 8.60 4.38 -15.29
C ALA A 173 8.45 5.82 -14.78
N ILE A 174 9.55 6.43 -14.32
CA ILE A 174 9.63 7.87 -14.02
C ILE A 174 10.81 8.48 -14.77
N ARG A 175 10.68 9.76 -15.15
CA ARG A 175 11.68 10.47 -15.95
C ARG A 175 12.77 11.12 -15.10
N ASN A 176 12.41 11.59 -13.91
CA ASN A 176 13.32 12.30 -13.02
C ASN A 176 13.93 11.31 -12.05
N GLU A 177 15.26 11.30 -11.96
CA GLU A 177 15.97 10.43 -11.03
C GLU A 177 15.83 10.97 -9.59
N PRO A 178 15.24 10.20 -8.66
CA PRO A 178 15.27 10.57 -7.25
C PRO A 178 16.67 10.29 -6.68
N LYS A 179 17.21 11.25 -5.94
CA LYS A 179 18.43 11.15 -5.13
C LYS A 179 18.10 10.93 -3.65
N SER A 180 16.90 11.31 -3.23
CA SER A 180 16.38 11.08 -1.88
C SER A 180 14.85 10.99 -1.90
N TRP A 181 14.25 10.45 -0.83
CA TRP A 181 12.81 10.57 -0.61
C TRP A 181 12.35 12.02 -0.50
N ARG A 182 13.24 12.92 -0.07
CA ARG A 182 12.98 14.37 0.04
C ARG A 182 12.72 15.04 -1.31
N ASP A 183 13.09 14.41 -2.43
CA ASP A 183 12.86 14.98 -3.76
C ASP A 183 11.38 14.94 -4.18
N TYR A 184 10.55 14.13 -3.49
CA TYR A 184 9.15 13.93 -3.83
C TYR A 184 8.18 13.95 -2.64
N PHE A 185 8.66 14.31 -1.45
CA PHE A 185 7.83 14.66 -0.29
C PHE A 185 8.05 16.12 0.08
N PHE A 186 7.00 16.79 0.54
CA PHE A 186 7.14 18.13 1.10
C PHE A 186 8.02 18.10 2.35
N ASP A 187 8.87 19.11 2.49
CA ASP A 187 9.57 19.39 3.73
C ASP A 187 8.57 19.90 4.77
N ASP A 188 8.25 19.04 5.74
CA ASP A 188 7.24 19.25 6.76
C ASP A 188 7.69 18.61 8.08
N PRO A 189 7.55 19.27 9.25
CA PRO A 189 7.86 18.66 10.54
C PRO A 189 7.18 17.31 10.77
N ALA A 190 5.98 17.11 10.21
CA ALA A 190 5.22 15.88 10.33
C ALA A 190 5.83 14.72 9.52
N THR A 191 6.57 15.00 8.46
CA THR A 191 7.23 13.99 7.59
C THR A 191 8.73 13.88 7.83
N ALA A 192 9.31 14.75 8.66
CA ALA A 192 10.75 14.88 8.89
C ALA A 192 11.47 13.57 9.28
N GLY A 193 10.79 12.67 9.98
CA GLY A 193 11.31 11.34 10.37
C GLY A 193 11.29 10.28 9.27
N GLY A 194 11.10 10.67 8.01
CA GLY A 194 10.94 9.76 6.89
C GLY A 194 12.21 9.00 6.46
N SER A 195 12.01 7.86 5.79
CA SER A 195 13.07 7.02 5.20
C SER A 195 12.79 6.54 3.78
#